data_AF-A0A7X5UP43-F1
#
_entry.id   AF-A0A7X5UP43-F1
#
_cell.length_a   1.000
_cell.length_b   1.000
_cell.length_c   1.000
_cell.angle_alpha   90.00
_cell.angle_beta   90.00
_cell.angle_gamma   90.00
#
_symmetry.space_group_name_H-M   'P 1'
#
loop_
_entity.id
_entity.type
_entity.pdbx_description
1 polymer ?
#
loop_
_entity_poly.entity_id
_entity_poly.type
_entity_poly.pdbx_seq_one_letter_code
_entity_poly.pdbx_strand_id
1 'polypeptide(L)'
;MNPRRRPRQVVAVFDGRTHHVAWCRGFQDGLPVFGWGEAPSTLLTRSQLREAGLRPAGQDPVALLVFRHHRPYARETVAELFSTVRAALKRIPTPAQQAALGRALAARRVCRECGRDVGYCVPTSTRQCWDCFDLDHRTALGEVA
;
A
#
# COMPACT_ATOMS: atom_id res chain seq x y z
N MET A 1 21.51 13.60 2.67
CA MET A 1 21.25 15.06 2.77
C MET A 1 19.80 15.29 3.20
N ASN A 2 19.50 16.22 4.14
CA ASN A 2 18.11 16.43 4.57
C ASN A 2 17.30 17.14 3.45
N PRO A 3 16.20 16.57 2.92
CA PRO A 3 15.39 17.17 1.86
C PRO A 3 14.92 18.60 2.19
N ARG A 4 14.63 18.89 3.47
CA ARG A 4 14.21 20.22 3.92
C ARG A 4 15.30 21.28 3.83
N ARG A 5 16.57 20.87 3.81
CA ARG A 5 17.73 21.78 3.67
C ARG A 5 18.11 22.03 2.22
N ARG A 6 17.47 21.36 1.26
CA ARG A 6 17.71 21.64 -0.16
C ARG A 6 17.21 23.05 -0.50
N PRO A 7 17.92 23.80 -1.36
CA PRO A 7 17.45 25.11 -1.81
C PRO A 7 16.09 24.97 -2.48
N ARG A 8 15.25 25.99 -2.32
CA ARG A 8 13.97 26.07 -3.00
C ARG A 8 14.18 26.68 -4.39
N GLN A 9 13.48 26.14 -5.38
CA GLN A 9 13.42 26.71 -6.72
C GLN A 9 11.99 26.62 -7.25
N VAL A 10 11.62 27.54 -8.13
CA VAL A 10 10.29 27.56 -8.76
C VAL A 10 10.22 26.46 -9.81
N VAL A 11 9.12 25.72 -9.82
CA VAL A 11 8.79 24.76 -10.88
C VAL A 11 7.33 24.91 -11.30
N ALA A 12 7.05 24.66 -12.57
CA ALA A 12 5.70 24.48 -13.09
C ALA A 12 5.40 22.98 -13.21
N VAL A 13 4.41 22.48 -12.47
CA VAL A 13 3.96 21.07 -12.53
C VAL A 13 2.58 21.01 -13.15
N PHE A 14 2.45 20.26 -14.24
CA PHE A 14 1.17 20.06 -14.91
C PHE A 14 0.40 18.89 -14.28
N ASP A 15 -0.82 19.14 -13.81
CA ASP A 15 -1.67 18.10 -13.22
C ASP A 15 -2.65 17.47 -14.23
N GLY A 16 -2.57 17.80 -15.52
CA GLY A 16 -3.53 17.34 -16.53
C GLY A 16 -4.63 18.36 -16.84
N ARG A 17 -4.74 19.45 -16.09
CA ARG A 17 -5.61 20.58 -16.41
C ARG A 17 -4.92 21.92 -16.21
N THR A 18 -4.18 22.07 -15.12
CA THR A 18 -3.58 23.34 -14.70
C THR A 18 -2.08 23.15 -14.48
N HIS A 19 -1.30 24.17 -14.85
CA HIS A 19 0.09 24.28 -14.46
C HIS A 19 0.18 24.94 -13.08
N HIS A 20 0.62 24.18 -12.08
CA HIS A 20 0.86 24.68 -10.73
C HIS A 20 2.27 25.26 -10.65
N VAL A 21 2.38 26.55 -10.36
CA VAL A 21 3.66 27.18 -10.04
C VAL A 21 3.92 26.99 -8.54
N ALA A 22 4.92 26.19 -8.20
CA ALA A 22 5.20 25.80 -6.82
C ALA A 22 6.71 25.80 -6.52
N TRP A 23 7.06 25.81 -5.23
CA TRP A 23 8.44 25.70 -4.78
C TRP A 23 8.81 24.23 -4.60
N CYS A 24 9.76 23.74 -5.37
CA CYS A 24 10.35 22.42 -5.19
C CYS A 24 11.74 22.50 -4.53
N ARG A 25 12.21 21.34 -4.06
CA ARG A 25 13.46 21.06 -3.36
C ARG A 25 14.42 20.29 -4.28
N GLY A 26 14.53 20.74 -5.52
CA GLY A 26 15.34 20.09 -6.55
C GLY A 26 14.55 19.10 -7.41
N PHE A 27 15.29 18.30 -8.17
CA PHE A 27 14.77 17.23 -9.01
C PHE A 27 15.42 15.90 -8.65
N GLN A 28 14.69 14.81 -8.87
CA GLN A 28 15.18 13.45 -8.76
C GLN A 28 14.50 12.63 -9.86
N ASP A 29 15.30 11.90 -10.65
CA ASP A 29 14.83 11.13 -11.81
C ASP A 29 14.01 11.97 -12.80
N GLY A 30 14.37 13.24 -12.97
CA GLY A 30 13.66 14.21 -13.82
C GLY A 30 12.37 14.77 -13.21
N LEU A 31 11.95 14.31 -12.04
CA LEU A 31 10.72 14.75 -11.37
C LEU A 31 11.01 15.80 -10.30
N PRO A 32 10.16 16.84 -10.16
CA PRO A 32 10.29 17.81 -9.10
C PRO A 32 10.07 17.18 -7.73
N VAL A 33 10.92 17.52 -6.77
CA VAL A 33 10.87 17.00 -5.41
C VAL A 33 10.21 18.02 -4.49
N PHE A 34 9.15 17.67 -3.79
CA PHE A 34 8.52 18.49 -2.77
C PHE A 34 8.89 18.00 -1.38
N GLY A 35 9.05 18.93 -0.43
CA GLY A 35 9.11 18.60 0.98
C GLY A 35 7.72 18.32 1.56
N TRP A 36 7.71 17.82 2.79
CA TRP A 36 6.47 17.60 3.55
C TRP A 36 5.62 18.87 3.62
N GLY A 37 4.39 18.81 3.08
CA GLY A 37 3.45 19.93 3.05
C GLY A 37 3.71 21.00 1.97
N GLU A 38 4.66 20.79 1.06
CA GLU A 38 5.01 21.77 0.02
C GLU A 38 4.38 21.47 -1.35
N ALA A 39 3.87 20.24 -1.55
CA ALA A 39 3.26 19.85 -2.82
C ALA A 39 1.90 20.54 -3.03
N PRO A 40 1.55 20.91 -4.28
CA PRO A 40 0.20 21.36 -4.63
C PRO A 40 -0.88 20.37 -4.18
N SER A 41 -2.03 20.88 -3.73
CA SER A 41 -3.12 20.05 -3.18
C SER A 41 -3.77 19.10 -4.19
N THR A 42 -3.62 19.36 -5.48
CA THR A 42 -4.11 18.46 -6.55
C THR A 42 -3.22 17.25 -6.78
N LEU A 43 -2.02 17.22 -6.18
CA LEU A 43 -1.05 16.14 -6.28
C LEU A 43 -1.07 15.29 -5.00
N LEU A 44 -1.47 14.04 -5.12
CA LEU A 44 -1.63 13.13 -3.99
C LEU A 44 -0.75 11.90 -4.12
N THR A 45 -0.31 11.39 -2.98
CA THR A 45 0.34 10.07 -2.90
C THR A 45 -0.64 8.95 -3.21
N ARG A 46 -0.13 7.76 -3.53
CA ARG A 46 -0.99 6.57 -3.79
C ARG A 46 -1.94 6.26 -2.64
N SER A 47 -1.47 6.44 -1.40
CA SER A 47 -2.29 6.23 -0.19
C SER A 47 -3.39 7.28 -0.07
N GLN A 48 -3.07 8.56 -0.27
CA GLN A 48 -4.05 9.65 -0.26
C GLN A 48 -5.09 9.51 -1.38
N LEU A 49 -4.69 9.08 -2.58
CA LEU A 49 -5.65 8.73 -3.63
C LEU A 49 -6.58 7.60 -3.20
N ARG A 50 -6.05 6.54 -2.58
CA ARG A 50 -6.86 5.42 -2.07
C ARG A 50 -7.87 5.87 -1.02
N GLU A 51 -7.48 6.76 -0.11
CA GLU A 51 -8.37 7.38 0.89
C GLU A 51 -9.45 8.23 0.23
N ALA A 52 -9.12 8.96 -0.83
CA ALA A 52 -10.06 9.72 -1.65
C ALA A 52 -10.94 8.85 -2.59
N GLY A 53 -10.86 7.52 -2.52
CA GLY A 53 -11.63 6.64 -3.41
C GLY A 53 -11.14 6.64 -4.86
N LEU A 54 -9.91 7.09 -5.10
CA LEU A 54 -9.28 7.21 -6.41
C LEU A 54 -8.15 6.18 -6.61
N ARG A 55 -7.72 6.04 -7.86
CA ARG A 55 -6.53 5.29 -8.29
C ARG A 55 -5.74 6.10 -9.33
N PRO A 56 -4.42 5.91 -9.46
CA PRO A 56 -3.59 6.65 -10.43
C PRO A 56 -4.01 6.53 -11.90
N ALA A 57 -4.87 5.57 -12.26
CA ALA A 57 -5.35 5.35 -13.62
C ALA A 57 -4.28 5.01 -14.68
N GLY A 58 -3.11 4.53 -14.25
CA GLY A 58 -1.98 4.22 -15.15
C GLY A 58 -1.14 5.44 -15.53
N GLN A 59 -1.39 6.60 -14.90
CA GLN A 59 -0.52 7.77 -15.09
C GLN A 59 0.83 7.55 -14.38
N ASP A 60 1.90 8.04 -14.99
CA ASP A 60 3.20 8.19 -14.35
C ASP A 60 3.17 9.28 -13.27
N PRO A 61 4.01 9.19 -12.22
CA PRO A 61 4.13 10.23 -11.23
C PRO A 61 4.57 11.56 -11.86
N VAL A 62 3.97 12.66 -11.42
CA VAL A 62 4.29 14.01 -11.92
C VAL A 62 5.27 14.75 -11.01
N ALA A 63 5.45 14.26 -9.78
CA ALA A 63 6.38 14.79 -8.80
C ALA A 63 6.70 13.73 -7.73
N LEU A 64 7.66 14.04 -6.87
CA LEU A 64 8.05 13.21 -5.73
C LEU A 64 7.88 14.00 -4.43
N LEU A 65 7.42 13.35 -3.37
CA LEU A 65 7.41 13.85 -2.02
C LEU A 65 8.54 13.18 -1.26
N VAL A 66 9.53 13.95 -0.81
CA VAL A 66 10.69 13.41 -0.09
C VAL A 66 10.78 14.01 1.30
N PHE A 67 10.76 13.15 2.31
CA PHE A 67 10.83 13.56 3.70
C PHE A 67 11.62 12.56 4.54
N ARG A 68 12.10 13.01 5.70
CA ARG A 68 12.79 12.18 6.69
C ARG A 68 11.97 12.11 7.97
N HIS A 69 11.90 10.93 8.56
CA HIS A 69 11.30 10.75 9.87
C HIS A 69 12.22 11.31 10.98
N HIS A 70 11.63 11.83 12.05
CA HIS A 70 12.33 12.38 13.22
C HIS A 70 12.99 11.31 14.13
N ARG A 71 12.63 10.03 13.98
CA ARG A 71 13.07 8.94 14.87
C ARG A 71 14.53 8.49 14.61
N PRO A 72 15.20 7.84 15.59
CA PRO A 72 16.64 7.49 15.55
C PRO A 72 17.10 6.62 14.36
N TYR A 73 16.17 6.06 13.58
CA TYR A 73 16.43 5.44 12.28
C TYR A 73 15.81 6.29 11.17
N ALA A 74 16.36 7.50 11.00
CA ALA A 74 15.85 8.54 10.10
C ALA A 74 16.02 8.13 8.62
N ARG A 75 15.19 7.20 8.17
CA ARG A 75 15.10 6.84 6.76
C ARG A 75 14.48 7.99 5.98
N GLU A 76 15.08 8.27 4.84
CA GLU A 76 14.44 9.08 3.82
C GLU A 76 13.34 8.24 3.17
N THR A 77 12.15 8.81 3.07
CA THR A 77 11.03 8.19 2.37
C THR A 77 10.71 9.06 1.16
N VAL A 78 10.68 8.39 0.01
CA VAL A 78 10.25 8.97 -1.27
C VAL A 78 8.85 8.42 -1.54
N ALA A 79 7.90 9.32 -1.76
CA ALA A 79 6.55 8.97 -2.16
C ALA A 79 6.23 9.62 -3.51
N GLU A 80 5.77 8.82 -4.45
CA GLU A 80 5.29 9.27 -5.75
C GLU A 80 4.02 10.13 -5.60
N LEU A 81 3.96 11.24 -6.31
CA LEU A 81 2.80 12.12 -6.38
C LEU A 81 2.11 12.03 -7.74
N PHE A 82 0.80 11.87 -7.69
CA PHE A 82 -0.08 11.67 -8.84
C PHE A 82 -1.14 12.75 -8.89
N SER A 83 -1.58 13.12 -10.09
CA SER A 83 -2.66 14.08 -10.22
C SER A 83 -4.01 13.44 -9.89
N THR A 84 -4.79 14.16 -9.08
CA THR A 84 -6.21 13.87 -8.81
C THR A 84 -7.09 14.06 -10.04
N VAL A 85 -6.78 15.02 -10.91
CA VAL A 85 -7.54 15.32 -12.15
C VAL A 85 -7.43 14.16 -13.14
N ARG A 86 -6.25 13.53 -13.22
CA ARG A 86 -5.99 12.39 -14.10
C ARG A 86 -6.27 11.05 -13.43
N ALA A 87 -6.62 11.05 -12.14
CA ALA A 87 -6.97 9.84 -11.42
C ALA A 87 -8.36 9.34 -11.85
N ALA A 88 -8.60 8.05 -11.65
CA ALA A 88 -9.89 7.44 -11.89
C ALA A 88 -10.47 6.93 -10.58
N LEU A 89 -11.78 6.69 -10.53
CA LEU A 89 -12.39 6.03 -9.40
C LEU A 89 -11.74 4.65 -9.15
N LYS A 90 -11.59 4.33 -7.86
CA LYS A 90 -11.15 3.02 -7.41
C LYS A 90 -12.13 1.96 -7.91
N ARG A 91 -11.60 0.84 -8.43
CA ARG A 91 -12.42 -0.28 -8.88
C ARG A 91 -13.16 -0.89 -7.68
N ILE A 92 -14.47 -1.02 -7.81
CA ILE A 92 -15.31 -1.75 -6.85
C ILE A 92 -15.47 -3.17 -7.40
N PRO A 93 -15.20 -4.21 -6.58
CA PRO A 93 -15.38 -5.59 -7.03
C PRO A 93 -16.86 -5.86 -7.30
N THR A 94 -17.15 -6.56 -8.39
CA THR A 94 -18.52 -6.94 -8.75
C THR A 94 -19.08 -7.94 -7.74
N PRO A 95 -20.42 -8.10 -7.62
CA PRO A 95 -21.02 -9.10 -6.74
C PRO A 95 -20.48 -10.52 -6.99
N ALA A 96 -20.25 -10.88 -8.25
CA ALA A 96 -19.65 -12.17 -8.62
C ALA A 96 -18.21 -12.33 -8.09
N GLN A 97 -17.40 -11.27 -8.17
CA GLN A 97 -16.04 -11.26 -7.61
C GLN A 97 -16.05 -11.36 -6.08
N GLN A 98 -16.99 -10.66 -5.42
CA GLN A 98 -17.17 -10.74 -3.97
C GLN A 98 -17.56 -12.16 -3.54
N ALA A 99 -18.50 -12.79 -4.25
CA ALA A 99 -18.90 -14.18 -3.99
C ALA A 99 -17.73 -15.17 -4.21
N ALA A 100 -16.93 -14.96 -5.26
CA ALA A 100 -15.73 -15.78 -5.50
C ALA A 100 -14.69 -15.63 -4.38
N LEU A 101 -14.47 -14.41 -3.90
CA LEU A 101 -13.60 -14.15 -2.75
C LEU A 101 -14.14 -14.81 -1.48
N GLY A 102 -15.45 -14.73 -1.24
CA GLY A 102 -16.12 -15.41 -0.13
C GLY A 102 -15.90 -16.92 -0.14
N ARG A 103 -16.06 -17.57 -1.31
CA ARG A 103 -15.75 -19.00 -1.48
C ARG A 103 -14.28 -19.32 -1.22
N ALA A 104 -13.37 -18.49 -1.74
CA ALA A 104 -11.93 -18.66 -1.52
C ALA A 104 -11.56 -18.52 -0.03
N LEU A 105 -12.16 -17.57 0.67
CA LEU A 105 -11.94 -17.38 2.12
C LEU A 105 -12.51 -18.56 2.91
N ALA A 106 -13.72 -19.04 2.60
CA ALA A 106 -14.29 -20.21 3.24
C ALA A 106 -13.39 -21.45 3.09
N ALA A 107 -12.87 -21.69 1.88
CA ALA A 107 -11.94 -22.80 1.63
C ALA A 107 -10.63 -22.69 2.43
N ARG A 108 -10.16 -21.47 2.73
CA ARG A 108 -8.96 -21.24 3.57
C ARG A 108 -9.21 -21.48 5.05
N ARG A 109 -10.46 -21.61 5.50
CA ARG A 109 -10.79 -21.93 6.89
C ARG A 109 -11.00 -23.42 7.15
N VAL A 110 -10.97 -24.24 6.10
CA VAL A 110 -11.15 -25.69 6.22
C VAL A 110 -9.81 -26.34 6.55
N CYS A 111 -9.73 -27.00 7.70
CA CYS A 111 -8.61 -27.85 8.08
C CYS A 111 -8.51 -29.05 7.12
N ARG A 112 -7.31 -29.34 6.59
CA ARG A 112 -7.13 -30.49 5.68
C ARG A 112 -7.09 -31.84 6.39
N GLU A 113 -6.89 -31.84 7.71
CA GLU A 113 -6.85 -33.05 8.53
C GLU A 113 -8.27 -33.45 8.99
N CYS A 114 -8.94 -32.58 9.74
CA CYS A 114 -10.27 -32.88 10.27
C CYS A 114 -11.45 -32.42 9.39
N GLY A 115 -11.19 -31.73 8.28
CA GLY A 115 -12.22 -31.30 7.32
C GLY A 115 -13.18 -30.20 7.81
N ARG A 116 -13.04 -29.71 9.04
CA ARG A 116 -13.92 -28.69 9.64
C ARG A 116 -13.54 -27.27 9.22
N ASP A 117 -14.54 -26.41 9.01
CA ASP A 117 -14.33 -24.95 8.99
C ASP A 117 -14.07 -24.49 10.44
N VAL A 118 -12.86 -24.01 10.71
CA VAL A 118 -12.42 -23.64 12.06
C VAL A 118 -12.59 -22.15 12.37
N GLY A 119 -13.22 -21.37 11.49
CA GLY A 119 -13.56 -19.97 11.73
C GLY A 119 -12.40 -18.97 11.53
N TYR A 120 -11.17 -19.44 11.31
CA TYR A 120 -10.00 -18.62 10.98
C TYR A 120 -9.24 -19.18 9.77
N CYS A 121 -8.38 -18.37 9.14
CA CYS A 121 -7.55 -18.84 8.02
C CYS A 121 -6.49 -19.82 8.54
N VAL A 122 -6.59 -21.07 8.09
CA VAL A 122 -5.65 -22.14 8.41
C VAL A 122 -4.27 -21.81 7.82
N PRO A 123 -3.16 -21.97 8.57
CA PRO A 123 -1.82 -21.70 8.06
C PRO A 123 -1.51 -22.51 6.79
N THR A 124 -0.87 -21.88 5.80
CA THR A 124 -0.57 -22.54 4.52
C THR A 124 0.55 -23.58 4.63
N SER A 125 1.42 -23.46 5.64
CA SER A 125 2.55 -24.37 5.89
C SER A 125 2.11 -25.73 6.39
N THR A 126 1.19 -25.76 7.36
CA THR A 126 0.69 -27.00 7.98
C THR A 126 -0.61 -27.47 7.35
N ARG A 127 -1.43 -26.54 6.82
CA ARG A 127 -2.81 -26.78 6.36
C ARG A 127 -3.70 -27.44 7.41
N GLN A 128 -3.34 -27.26 8.68
CA GLN A 128 -4.01 -27.85 9.84
C GLN A 128 -4.49 -26.76 10.79
N CYS A 129 -5.65 -27.00 11.42
CA CYS A 129 -6.04 -26.20 12.57
C CYS A 129 -5.11 -26.44 13.75
N TRP A 130 -5.18 -25.57 14.76
CA TRP A 130 -4.29 -25.62 15.91
C TRP A 130 -4.45 -26.92 16.69
N ASP A 131 -5.67 -27.41 16.85
CA ASP A 131 -5.92 -28.71 17.51
C ASP A 131 -5.23 -29.88 16.80
N CYS A 132 -5.36 -29.96 15.46
CA CYS A 132 -4.72 -31.01 14.67
C CYS A 132 -3.20 -30.86 14.67
N PHE A 133 -2.71 -29.63 14.56
CA PHE A 133 -1.29 -29.35 14.61
C PHE A 133 -0.67 -29.74 15.96
N ASP A 134 -1.32 -29.39 17.08
CA ASP A 134 -0.86 -29.74 18.42
C ASP A 134 -0.87 -31.25 18.65
N LEU A 135 -1.88 -31.96 18.15
CA LEU A 135 -1.95 -33.42 18.24
C LEU A 135 -0.81 -34.08 17.47
N ASP A 136 -0.56 -33.65 16.23
CA ASP A 136 0.56 -34.14 15.43
C ASP A 136 1.90 -33.86 16.10
N HIS A 137 2.06 -32.68 16.69
CA HIS A 137 3.28 -32.30 17.40
C HIS A 137 3.51 -33.16 18.66
N ARG A 138 2.48 -33.38 19.48
CA ARG A 138 2.57 -34.25 20.67
C ARG A 138 2.84 -35.71 20.30
N THR A 139 2.24 -36.17 19.21
CA THR A 139 2.51 -37.52 18.66
C THR A 139 3.97 -37.64 18.23
N ALA A 140 4.51 -36.64 17.54
CA ALA A 140 5.92 -36.60 17.13
C ALA A 140 6.90 -36.54 18.32
N LEU A 141 6.48 -35.95 19.44
CA LEU A 141 7.26 -35.88 20.68
C LEU A 141 7.13 -37.13 21.57
N GLY A 142 6.26 -38.08 21.21
CA GLY A 142 6.03 -39.30 21.98
C GLY A 142 5.26 -39.08 23.29
N GLU A 143 4.50 -37.98 23.39
CA GLU A 143 3.77 -37.59 24.60
C GLU A 143 2.33 -38.12 24.67
N VAL A 144 1.94 -38.97 23.71
CA VAL A 144 0.61 -39.59 23.67
C VAL A 144 0.70 -40.99 24.27
N ALA A 145 0.08 -41.17 25.44
CA ALA A 145 -0.13 -42.47 26.09
C ALA A 145 -1.29 -43.25 25.46
#